data_AF-A0A962M5P0-F1
#
_entry.id   AF-A0A962M5P0-F1
#
_cell.length_a   1.000
_cell.length_b   1.000
_cell.length_c   1.000
_cell.angle_alpha   90.00
_cell.angle_beta   90.00
_cell.angle_gamma   90.00
#
_symmetry.space_group_name_H-M   'P 1'
#
loop_
_entity.id
_entity.type
_entity.pdbx_description
1 polymer ?
#
loop_
_entity_poly.entity_id
_entity_poly.type
_entity_poly.pdbx_seq_one_letter_code
_entity_poly.pdbx_strand_id
1 'polypeptide(L)'
;MSLISNLFSKKLLQPPAWLPSNTHYETVMGSEAYGVSQNSSDIDIYGFCIPPKETIFPHLGGEILGFGTPKTRFEQYQQHHIKDETTGKEYDISIYNIVKYFQLAMENNPNMLDSLFTPEYCVRHCTRVGRIVLDHRHLFPHKGCYHKFRGYAYSQLHKMKIKQPKEGSKRYEDVQKFGWDRKFGYHVVRLATEAEQLLETGTLVLDQNKGMLKAIRAGEWTEEQVRQFFTDKEKHLEKLYETSKLPEYPDEEAIKTLLLNCLEEHYGNLNNCVAVSSRAEELVKRIKFLIESKGY
;
A
#
# COMPACT_ATOMS: atom_id res chain seq x y z
N MET A 1 1.75 2.57 22.61
CA MET A 1 2.10 1.15 22.42
C MET A 1 1.32 0.68 21.22
N SER A 2 1.95 0.05 20.24
CA SER A 2 1.31 -0.30 18.96
C SER A 2 0.31 -1.45 19.13
N LEU A 3 -0.65 -1.60 18.20
CA LEU A 3 -1.62 -2.71 18.22
C LEU A 3 -0.91 -4.05 18.13
N ILE A 4 0.11 -4.16 17.28
CA ILE A 4 0.91 -5.38 17.14
C ILE A 4 1.62 -5.72 18.43
N SER A 5 2.19 -4.72 19.11
CA SER A 5 2.84 -4.92 20.40
C SER A 5 1.85 -5.46 21.44
N ASN A 6 0.62 -4.95 21.43
CA ASN A 6 -0.45 -5.42 22.31
C ASN A 6 -0.83 -6.88 21.99
N LEU A 7 -1.14 -7.19 20.73
CA LEU A 7 -1.55 -8.54 20.32
C LEU A 7 -0.43 -9.58 20.50
N PHE A 8 0.82 -9.18 20.28
CA PHE A 8 2.01 -9.99 20.56
C PHE A 8 2.14 -10.30 22.05
N SER A 9 1.94 -9.31 22.93
CA SER A 9 1.97 -9.52 24.39
C SER A 9 0.88 -10.49 24.87
N LYS A 10 -0.27 -10.50 24.19
CA LYS A 10 -1.37 -11.46 24.42
C LYS A 10 -1.12 -12.83 23.77
N LYS A 11 0.00 -13.04 23.08
CA LYS A 11 0.33 -14.27 22.32
C LYS A 11 -0.68 -14.61 21.21
N LEU A 12 -1.38 -13.60 20.68
CA LEU A 12 -2.30 -13.75 19.55
C LEU A 12 -1.58 -13.69 18.19
N LEU A 13 -0.32 -13.26 18.19
CA LEU A 13 0.55 -13.17 17.01
C LEU A 13 1.86 -13.93 17.24
N GLN A 14 2.43 -14.44 16.14
CA GLN A 14 3.77 -15.05 16.12
C GLN A 14 4.67 -14.40 15.05
N PRO A 15 4.92 -13.09 15.11
CA PRO A 15 5.86 -12.43 14.20
C PRO A 15 7.30 -12.69 14.64
N PRO A 16 8.30 -12.32 13.81
CA PRO A 16 9.68 -12.19 14.27
C PRO A 16 9.74 -11.29 15.53
N ALA A 17 10.55 -11.68 16.52
CA ALA A 17 10.59 -11.01 17.83
C ALA A 17 10.90 -9.50 17.77
N TRP A 18 11.64 -9.06 16.74
CA TRP A 18 11.98 -7.65 16.51
C TRP A 18 10.85 -6.84 15.84
N LEU A 19 9.84 -7.48 15.25
CA LEU A 19 8.83 -6.78 14.45
C LEU A 19 7.99 -5.79 15.25
N PRO A 20 7.47 -6.13 16.45
CA PRO A 20 6.65 -5.19 17.21
C PRO A 20 7.39 -3.90 17.60
N SER A 21 8.66 -4.00 18.01
CA SER A 21 9.50 -2.84 18.36
C SER A 21 9.92 -2.02 17.15
N ASN A 22 9.95 -2.64 15.97
CA ASN A 22 10.41 -2.01 14.74
C ASN A 22 9.27 -1.58 13.82
N THR A 23 8.03 -1.66 14.27
CA THR A 23 6.87 -1.18 13.52
C THR A 23 6.73 0.34 13.70
N HIS A 24 6.73 1.06 12.58
CA HIS A 24 6.79 2.52 12.57
C HIS A 24 5.48 3.20 12.22
N TYR A 25 4.59 2.47 11.56
CA TYR A 25 3.28 2.94 11.13
C TYR A 25 2.28 1.79 11.14
N GLU A 26 1.09 2.04 11.71
CA GLU A 26 -0.07 1.15 11.67
C GLU A 26 -1.32 2.00 11.42
N THR A 27 -2.12 1.62 10.44
CA THR A 27 -3.38 2.29 10.12
C THR A 27 -4.48 1.27 9.84
N VAL A 28 -5.70 1.63 10.24
CA VAL A 28 -6.90 0.86 9.88
C VAL A 28 -7.23 1.13 8.43
N MET A 29 -7.33 0.06 7.65
CA MET A 29 -7.70 0.06 6.24
C MET A 29 -9.10 -0.53 6.04
N GLY A 30 -9.44 -0.85 4.79
CA GLY A 30 -10.68 -1.53 4.48
C GLY A 30 -11.89 -0.65 4.75
N SER A 31 -13.01 -1.26 5.13
CA SER A 31 -14.29 -0.56 5.21
C SER A 31 -14.33 0.61 6.18
N GLU A 32 -13.51 0.60 7.24
CA GLU A 32 -13.41 1.72 8.19
C GLU A 32 -12.79 2.96 7.53
N ALA A 33 -11.67 2.78 6.80
CA ALA A 33 -10.99 3.88 6.10
C ALA A 33 -11.86 4.51 5.01
N TYR A 34 -12.65 3.71 4.30
CA TYR A 34 -13.58 4.19 3.28
C TYR A 34 -14.93 4.67 3.87
N GLY A 35 -15.10 4.66 5.19
CA GLY A 35 -16.31 5.15 5.86
C GLY A 35 -17.57 4.30 5.61
N VAL A 36 -17.39 3.02 5.29
CA VAL A 36 -18.45 2.05 4.94
C VAL A 36 -18.52 0.83 5.88
N SER A 37 -17.86 0.91 7.03
CA SER A 37 -17.88 -0.15 8.04
C SER A 37 -19.29 -0.40 8.57
N GLN A 38 -19.51 -1.63 9.00
CA GLN A 38 -20.68 -2.06 9.76
C GLN A 38 -20.15 -2.62 11.09
N ASN A 39 -20.94 -2.64 12.15
CA ASN A 39 -20.53 -3.05 13.51
C ASN A 39 -19.91 -4.47 13.64
N SER A 40 -19.85 -5.25 12.55
CA SER A 40 -19.32 -6.61 12.50
C SER A 40 -18.17 -6.81 11.49
N SER A 41 -17.53 -5.75 10.99
CA SER A 41 -16.42 -5.93 10.02
C SER A 41 -15.10 -6.23 10.72
N ASP A 42 -14.36 -7.19 10.16
CA ASP A 42 -12.95 -7.45 10.47
C ASP A 42 -12.15 -6.14 10.32
N ILE A 43 -11.21 -5.91 11.22
CA ILE A 43 -10.38 -4.71 11.21
C ILE A 43 -9.10 -5.03 10.43
N ASP A 44 -9.03 -4.51 9.21
CA ASP A 44 -7.83 -4.54 8.39
C ASP A 44 -6.78 -3.56 8.94
N ILE A 45 -5.59 -4.05 9.28
CA ILE A 45 -4.46 -3.26 9.77
C ILE A 45 -3.31 -3.36 8.77
N TYR A 46 -2.94 -2.22 8.23
CA TYR A 46 -1.82 -2.10 7.29
C TYR A 46 -0.74 -1.25 7.94
N GLY A 47 0.51 -1.49 7.58
CA GLY A 47 1.62 -0.75 8.14
C GLY A 47 2.96 -1.15 7.59
N PHE A 48 4.01 -0.53 8.11
CA PHE A 48 5.37 -0.91 7.76
C PHE A 48 6.29 -0.93 8.98
N CYS A 49 7.31 -1.78 8.88
CA CYS A 49 8.38 -1.90 9.84
C CYS A 49 9.74 -1.75 9.14
N ILE A 50 10.76 -1.42 9.92
CA ILE A 50 12.15 -1.44 9.47
C ILE A 50 12.82 -2.70 10.05
N PRO A 51 13.11 -3.74 9.25
CA PRO A 51 13.71 -4.98 9.76
C PRO A 51 15.15 -4.75 10.28
N PRO A 52 15.85 -5.76 10.82
CA PRO A 52 17.26 -5.64 11.17
C PRO A 52 18.12 -5.20 9.99
N LYS A 53 19.23 -4.49 10.25
CA LYS A 53 20.05 -3.80 9.24
C LYS A 53 20.53 -4.74 8.13
N GLU A 54 20.97 -5.93 8.50
CA GLU A 54 21.39 -7.02 7.61
C GLU A 54 20.28 -7.55 6.68
N THR A 55 19.00 -7.30 6.98
CA THR A 55 17.90 -7.64 6.07
C THR A 55 17.83 -6.66 4.89
N ILE A 56 18.07 -5.37 5.13
CA ILE A 56 18.09 -4.32 4.09
C ILE A 56 19.46 -4.28 3.40
N PHE A 57 20.54 -4.47 4.15
CA PHE A 57 21.92 -4.42 3.71
C PHE A 57 22.61 -5.79 3.92
N PRO A 58 22.35 -6.77 3.04
CA PRO A 58 22.80 -8.17 3.19
C PRO A 58 24.30 -8.36 3.32
N HIS A 59 25.09 -7.46 2.72
CA HIS A 59 26.54 -7.49 2.81
C HIS A 59 27.04 -7.37 4.25
N LEU A 60 26.28 -6.72 5.14
CA LEU A 60 26.58 -6.67 6.58
C LEU A 60 26.37 -8.02 7.27
N GLY A 61 25.48 -8.86 6.73
CA GLY A 61 25.25 -10.24 7.18
C GLY A 61 26.11 -11.28 6.46
N GLY A 62 27.16 -10.84 5.75
CA GLY A 62 28.10 -11.69 5.01
C GLY A 62 27.56 -12.23 3.68
N GLU A 63 26.43 -11.73 3.20
CA GLU A 63 25.89 -12.16 1.89
C GLU A 63 26.64 -11.46 0.75
N ILE A 64 27.10 -12.25 -0.22
CA ILE A 64 27.69 -11.77 -1.45
C ILE A 64 26.69 -12.03 -2.57
N LEU A 65 26.30 -10.97 -3.29
CA LEU A 65 25.34 -11.08 -4.37
C LEU A 65 25.85 -12.07 -5.44
N GLY A 66 25.04 -13.08 -5.75
CA GLY A 66 25.38 -14.10 -6.75
C GLY A 66 26.27 -15.24 -6.24
N PHE A 67 26.59 -15.31 -4.94
CA PHE A 67 27.43 -16.36 -4.37
C PHE A 67 26.79 -17.02 -3.15
N GLY A 68 26.80 -18.34 -3.10
CA GLY A 68 26.24 -19.13 -2.01
C GLY A 68 24.71 -19.27 -2.06
N THR A 69 24.12 -19.71 -0.95
CA THR A 69 22.67 -19.86 -0.82
C THR A 69 22.03 -18.52 -0.43
N PRO A 70 21.12 -17.96 -1.25
CA PRO A 70 20.42 -16.73 -0.91
C PRO A 70 19.61 -16.91 0.38
N LYS A 71 19.73 -15.95 1.32
CA LYS A 71 18.90 -15.94 2.53
C LYS A 71 17.49 -15.45 2.18
N THR A 72 16.47 -16.08 2.76
CA THR A 72 15.09 -15.59 2.64
C THR A 72 14.97 -14.25 3.36
N ARG A 73 14.54 -13.23 2.62
CA ARG A 73 14.40 -11.87 3.14
C ARG A 73 13.01 -11.66 3.70
N PHE A 74 12.94 -10.90 4.78
CA PHE A 74 11.66 -10.46 5.30
C PHE A 74 11.08 -9.39 4.36
N GLU A 75 9.98 -9.74 3.70
CA GLU A 75 9.25 -8.84 2.80
C GLU A 75 7.98 -8.29 3.46
N GLN A 76 7.26 -9.15 4.17
CA GLN A 76 6.05 -8.80 4.89
C GLN A 76 5.72 -9.85 5.96
N TYR A 77 5.01 -9.42 6.99
CA TYR A 77 4.29 -10.28 7.93
C TYR A 77 2.79 -10.13 7.67
N GLN A 78 2.10 -11.26 7.53
CA GLN A 78 0.65 -11.27 7.27
C GLN A 78 -0.01 -12.37 8.08
N GLN A 79 -1.10 -12.04 8.77
CA GLN A 79 -1.91 -13.00 9.50
C GLN A 79 -3.37 -12.54 9.49
N HIS A 80 -4.27 -13.47 9.19
CA HIS A 80 -5.71 -13.22 9.08
C HIS A 80 -6.48 -13.86 10.23
N HIS A 81 -7.71 -13.40 10.47
CA HIS A 81 -8.65 -13.98 11.42
C HIS A 81 -8.13 -14.03 12.86
N ILE A 82 -7.39 -12.99 13.28
CA ILE A 82 -6.87 -12.87 14.64
C ILE A 82 -8.00 -12.40 15.55
N LYS A 83 -8.50 -13.29 16.40
CA LYS A 83 -9.59 -12.99 17.34
C LYS A 83 -9.01 -12.54 18.69
N ASP A 84 -9.39 -11.35 19.12
CA ASP A 84 -9.12 -10.87 20.47
C ASP A 84 -10.40 -10.96 21.31
N GLU A 85 -10.56 -12.08 22.03
CA GLU A 85 -11.73 -12.36 22.87
C GLU A 85 -11.99 -11.27 23.92
N THR A 86 -10.95 -10.57 24.37
CA THR A 86 -11.09 -9.50 25.37
C THR A 86 -11.80 -8.27 24.83
N THR A 87 -11.67 -8.02 23.51
CA THR A 87 -12.30 -6.87 22.85
C THR A 87 -13.47 -7.26 21.95
N GLY A 88 -13.65 -8.57 21.70
CA GLY A 88 -14.63 -9.09 20.75
C GLY A 88 -14.33 -8.73 19.29
N LYS A 89 -13.10 -8.30 18.98
CA LYS A 89 -12.69 -7.86 17.64
C LYS A 89 -11.88 -8.91 16.91
N GLU A 90 -12.04 -8.93 15.59
CA GLU A 90 -11.25 -9.73 14.67
C GLU A 90 -10.36 -8.81 13.82
N TYR A 91 -9.10 -9.19 13.64
CA TYR A 91 -8.09 -8.40 12.92
C TYR A 91 -7.46 -9.20 11.78
N ASP A 92 -7.24 -8.50 10.67
CA ASP A 92 -6.39 -8.93 9.56
C ASP A 92 -5.19 -8.00 9.49
N ILE A 93 -3.98 -8.52 9.69
CA ILE A 93 -2.77 -7.70 9.82
C ILE A 93 -1.84 -7.95 8.64
N SER A 94 -1.33 -6.86 8.06
CA SER A 94 -0.31 -6.88 7.00
C SER A 94 0.72 -5.78 7.25
N ILE A 95 1.94 -6.19 7.62
CA ILE A 95 3.07 -5.29 7.91
C ILE A 95 4.20 -5.55 6.95
N TYR A 96 4.55 -4.51 6.21
CA TYR A 96 5.53 -4.60 5.13
C TYR A 96 6.90 -4.19 5.63
N ASN A 97 7.95 -4.81 5.07
CA ASN A 97 9.26 -4.19 5.06
C ASN A 97 9.15 -2.81 4.41
N ILE A 98 9.72 -1.77 5.02
CA ILE A 98 9.67 -0.39 4.50
C ILE A 98 10.13 -0.30 3.03
N VAL A 99 11.12 -1.10 2.62
CA VAL A 99 11.63 -1.10 1.24
C VAL A 99 10.53 -1.56 0.27
N LYS A 100 9.87 -2.68 0.59
CA LYS A 100 8.74 -3.20 -0.18
C LYS A 100 7.55 -2.23 -0.16
N TYR A 101 7.27 -1.62 0.99
CA TYR A 101 6.19 -0.65 1.14
C TYR A 101 6.41 0.57 0.22
N PHE A 102 7.62 1.15 0.24
CA PHE A 102 7.99 2.27 -0.63
C PHE A 102 7.90 1.90 -2.11
N GLN A 103 8.41 0.72 -2.48
CA GLN A 103 8.31 0.23 -3.86
C GLN A 103 6.85 0.13 -4.32
N LEU A 104 5.98 -0.48 -3.51
CA LEU A 104 4.57 -0.62 -3.87
C LEU A 104 3.83 0.72 -3.91
N ALA A 105 4.13 1.65 -3.00
CA ALA A 105 3.57 2.99 -3.00
C ALA A 105 4.04 3.80 -4.23
N MET A 106 5.33 3.71 -4.56
CA MET A 106 5.93 4.32 -5.75
C MET A 106 5.32 3.77 -7.04
N GLU A 107 4.99 2.48 -7.09
CA GLU A 107 4.24 1.86 -8.19
C GLU A 107 2.73 2.17 -8.18
N ASN A 108 2.27 3.00 -7.25
CA ASN A 108 0.87 3.37 -7.05
C ASN A 108 -0.04 2.14 -6.91
N ASN A 109 0.42 1.12 -6.17
CA ASN A 109 -0.44 0.02 -5.74
C ASN A 109 -1.60 0.59 -4.91
N PRO A 110 -2.88 0.35 -5.28
CA PRO A 110 -4.01 1.02 -4.63
C PRO A 110 -4.02 0.87 -3.12
N ASN A 111 -3.84 -0.35 -2.61
CA ASN A 111 -3.91 -0.58 -1.17
C ASN A 111 -2.76 0.10 -0.40
N MET A 112 -1.54 0.13 -0.97
CA MET A 112 -0.40 0.78 -0.30
C MET A 112 -0.51 2.30 -0.40
N LEU A 113 -0.91 2.82 -1.55
CA LEU A 113 -1.11 4.25 -1.74
C LEU A 113 -2.22 4.75 -0.81
N ASP A 114 -3.38 4.08 -0.77
CA ASP A 114 -4.49 4.41 0.13
C ASP A 114 -4.04 4.46 1.59
N SER A 115 -3.18 3.53 2.02
CA SER A 115 -2.68 3.49 3.40
C SER A 115 -1.90 4.73 3.83
N LEU A 116 -1.38 5.53 2.89
CA LEU A 116 -0.74 6.83 3.17
C LEU A 116 -1.74 7.97 3.36
N PHE A 117 -2.99 7.80 2.89
CA PHE A 117 -4.04 8.82 2.89
C PHE A 117 -5.22 8.46 3.81
N THR A 118 -5.05 7.46 4.68
CA THR A 118 -6.06 7.14 5.68
C THR A 118 -6.32 8.33 6.60
N PRO A 119 -7.58 8.57 7.00
CA PRO A 119 -7.91 9.60 7.98
C PRO A 119 -7.13 9.45 9.30
N GLU A 120 -6.89 10.54 10.02
CA GLU A 120 -6.09 10.52 11.25
C GLU A 120 -6.66 9.58 12.32
N TYR A 121 -7.99 9.45 12.42
CA TYR A 121 -8.64 8.52 13.35
C TYR A 121 -8.41 7.03 13.01
N CYS A 122 -7.96 6.72 11.78
CA CYS A 122 -7.55 5.37 11.37
C CYS A 122 -6.12 5.05 11.79
N VAL A 123 -5.26 6.06 11.97
CA VAL A 123 -3.86 5.86 12.36
C VAL A 123 -3.80 5.38 13.82
N ARG A 124 -3.33 4.14 14.03
CA ARG A 124 -3.25 3.51 15.36
C ARG A 124 -1.89 3.67 16.01
N HIS A 125 -0.85 3.72 15.19
CA HIS A 125 0.53 3.90 15.66
C HIS A 125 1.32 4.64 14.59
N CYS A 126 2.05 5.66 15.00
CA CYS A 126 2.90 6.45 14.12
C CYS A 126 4.08 6.98 14.93
N THR A 127 5.27 6.49 14.61
CA THR A 127 6.53 6.98 15.17
C THR A 127 7.04 8.18 14.38
N ARG A 128 8.18 8.75 14.76
CA ARG A 128 8.84 9.82 13.98
C ARG A 128 9.13 9.39 12.54
N VAL A 129 9.62 8.17 12.34
CA VAL A 129 9.79 7.58 11.00
C VAL A 129 8.46 7.55 10.23
N GLY A 130 7.40 7.04 10.86
CA GLY A 130 6.06 7.03 10.26
C GLY A 130 5.59 8.42 9.84
N ARG A 131 5.80 9.42 10.70
CA ARG A 131 5.42 10.81 10.44
C ARG A 131 6.22 11.41 9.27
N ILE A 132 7.53 11.15 9.19
CA ILE A 132 8.37 11.56 8.05
C ILE A 132 7.76 11.06 6.73
N VAL A 133 7.34 9.79 6.66
CA VAL A 133 6.71 9.23 5.46
C VAL A 133 5.38 9.92 5.15
N LEU A 134 4.50 10.07 6.15
CA LEU A 134 3.18 10.67 5.95
C LEU A 134 3.27 12.13 5.52
N ASP A 135 4.21 12.91 6.04
CA ASP A 135 4.40 14.32 5.68
C ASP A 135 4.87 14.47 4.21
N HIS A 136 5.58 13.46 3.70
CA HIS A 136 6.08 13.40 2.31
C HIS A 136 5.22 12.52 1.38
N ARG A 137 4.01 12.12 1.80
CA ARG A 137 3.13 11.24 0.99
C ARG A 137 2.80 11.77 -0.40
N HIS A 138 2.89 13.09 -0.59
CA HIS A 138 2.68 13.76 -1.87
C HIS A 138 3.73 13.41 -2.95
N LEU A 139 4.87 12.80 -2.57
CA LEU A 139 5.89 12.35 -3.51
C LEU A 139 5.48 11.08 -4.30
N PHE A 140 4.52 10.30 -3.79
CA PHE A 140 4.18 9.00 -4.38
C PHE A 140 3.19 9.07 -5.56
N PRO A 141 2.10 9.87 -5.52
CA PRO A 141 1.17 9.96 -6.65
C PRO A 141 1.82 10.42 -7.95
N HIS A 142 1.59 9.69 -9.03
CA HIS A 142 2.00 10.05 -10.39
C HIS A 142 0.98 9.52 -11.40
N LYS A 143 1.06 9.93 -12.67
CA LYS A 143 0.07 9.57 -13.70
C LYS A 143 -0.06 8.07 -13.97
N GLY A 144 0.94 7.28 -13.59
CA GLY A 144 0.88 5.81 -13.66
C GLY A 144 -0.21 5.19 -12.78
N CYS A 145 -0.79 5.95 -11.83
CA CYS A 145 -1.98 5.54 -11.09
C CYS A 145 -3.14 5.19 -12.04
N TYR A 146 -3.28 5.88 -13.17
CA TYR A 146 -4.31 5.61 -14.16
C TYR A 146 -4.28 4.15 -14.61
N HIS A 147 -3.12 3.67 -15.08
CA HIS A 147 -2.97 2.30 -15.57
C HIS A 147 -3.13 1.26 -14.46
N LYS A 148 -2.54 1.53 -13.28
CA LYS A 148 -2.58 0.59 -12.14
C LYS A 148 -3.99 0.42 -11.60
N PHE A 149 -4.70 1.52 -11.30
CA PHE A 149 -6.07 1.46 -10.76
C PHE A 149 -7.05 0.89 -11.79
N ARG A 150 -6.93 1.29 -13.06
CA ARG A 150 -7.72 0.72 -14.16
C ARG A 150 -7.51 -0.79 -14.27
N GLY A 151 -6.26 -1.27 -14.27
CA GLY A 151 -5.94 -2.69 -14.32
C GLY A 151 -6.54 -3.49 -13.16
N TYR A 152 -6.49 -2.94 -11.95
CA TYR A 152 -7.13 -3.54 -10.78
C TYR A 152 -8.66 -3.58 -10.94
N ALA A 153 -9.29 -2.51 -11.43
CA ALA A 153 -10.74 -2.47 -11.64
C ALA A 153 -11.19 -3.52 -12.68
N TYR A 154 -10.45 -3.69 -13.78
CA TYR A 154 -10.69 -4.79 -14.73
C TYR A 154 -10.55 -6.17 -14.07
N SER A 155 -9.55 -6.36 -13.20
CA SER A 155 -9.41 -7.61 -12.44
C SER A 155 -10.63 -7.89 -11.57
N GLN A 156 -11.20 -6.87 -10.91
CA GLN A 156 -12.42 -7.02 -10.12
C GLN A 156 -13.64 -7.32 -10.99
N LEU A 157 -13.81 -6.64 -12.13
CA LEU A 157 -14.87 -6.94 -13.10
C LEU A 157 -14.79 -8.36 -13.64
N HIS A 158 -13.58 -8.86 -13.90
CA HIS A 158 -13.38 -10.24 -14.34
C HIS A 158 -13.74 -11.22 -13.22
N LYS A 159 -13.23 -11.00 -12.00
CA LYS A 159 -13.57 -11.82 -10.83
C LYS A 159 -15.07 -11.84 -10.55
N MET A 160 -15.76 -10.71 -10.73
CA MET A 160 -17.22 -10.63 -10.60
C MET A 160 -17.96 -11.61 -11.51
N LYS A 161 -17.41 -11.93 -12.70
CA LYS A 161 -17.98 -12.91 -13.63
C LYS A 161 -17.65 -14.36 -13.27
N ILE A 162 -16.42 -14.61 -12.81
CA ILE A 162 -15.89 -15.98 -12.75
C ILE A 162 -15.79 -16.57 -11.33
N LYS A 163 -15.68 -15.74 -10.29
CA LYS A 163 -15.47 -16.21 -8.92
C LYS A 163 -16.81 -16.53 -8.28
N GLN A 164 -16.94 -17.78 -7.86
CA GLN A 164 -18.04 -18.22 -7.01
C GLN A 164 -17.58 -18.27 -5.55
N PRO A 165 -18.30 -17.62 -4.62
CA PRO A 165 -18.00 -17.75 -3.20
C PRO A 165 -18.26 -19.17 -2.71
N LYS A 166 -17.57 -19.57 -1.64
CA LYS A 166 -17.77 -20.88 -1.01
C LYS A 166 -19.19 -20.99 -0.47
N GLU A 167 -19.88 -22.09 -0.77
CA GLU A 167 -21.19 -22.40 -0.22
C GLU A 167 -21.20 -22.32 1.31
N GLY A 168 -22.27 -21.76 1.87
CA GLY A 168 -22.43 -21.54 3.31
C GLY A 168 -21.61 -20.37 3.89
N SER A 169 -20.91 -19.58 3.06
CA SER A 169 -20.30 -18.32 3.51
C SER A 169 -21.28 -17.15 3.45
N LYS A 170 -21.11 -16.12 4.30
CA LYS A 170 -21.88 -14.86 4.24
C LYS A 170 -21.84 -14.23 2.84
N ARG A 171 -20.70 -14.32 2.16
CA ARG A 171 -20.54 -13.81 0.79
C ARG A 171 -21.38 -14.61 -0.23
N TYR A 172 -21.54 -15.92 -0.02
CA TYR A 172 -22.40 -16.75 -0.85
C TYR A 172 -23.88 -16.39 -0.67
N GLU A 173 -24.33 -16.23 0.57
CA GLU A 173 -25.70 -15.79 0.88
C GLU A 173 -26.01 -14.42 0.25
N ASP A 174 -25.06 -13.48 0.32
CA ASP A 174 -25.17 -12.18 -0.34
C ASP A 174 -25.33 -12.32 -1.87
N VAL A 175 -24.53 -13.19 -2.51
CA VAL A 175 -24.63 -13.43 -3.95
C VAL A 175 -25.98 -14.05 -4.32
N GLN A 176 -26.47 -15.02 -3.54
CA GLN A 176 -27.79 -15.62 -3.77
C GLN A 176 -28.93 -14.61 -3.63
N LYS A 177 -28.82 -13.70 -2.66
CA LYS A 177 -29.83 -12.67 -2.41
C LYS A 177 -29.91 -11.61 -3.52
N PHE A 178 -28.77 -11.16 -4.02
CA PHE A 178 -28.72 -10.02 -4.96
C PHE A 178 -28.47 -10.45 -6.41
N GLY A 179 -28.15 -11.72 -6.66
CA GLY A 179 -27.87 -12.27 -7.99
C GLY A 179 -26.45 -12.01 -8.51
N TRP A 180 -25.62 -11.28 -7.77
CA TRP A 180 -24.24 -10.96 -8.16
C TRP A 180 -23.37 -10.55 -6.96
N ASP A 181 -22.05 -10.55 -7.15
CA ASP A 181 -21.08 -10.26 -6.09
C ASP A 181 -20.77 -8.76 -5.96
N ARG A 182 -21.54 -8.11 -5.09
CA ARG A 182 -21.45 -6.67 -4.79
C ARG A 182 -20.11 -6.24 -4.20
N LYS A 183 -19.33 -7.15 -3.59
CA LYS A 183 -17.99 -6.81 -3.07
C LYS A 183 -17.03 -6.54 -4.21
N PHE A 184 -17.15 -7.26 -5.33
CA PHE A 184 -16.37 -6.93 -6.52
C PHE A 184 -16.81 -5.60 -7.14
N GLY A 185 -18.12 -5.35 -7.29
CA GLY A 185 -18.60 -4.07 -7.81
C GLY A 185 -18.21 -2.86 -6.95
N TYR A 186 -18.25 -3.02 -5.63
CA TYR A 186 -17.74 -2.04 -4.68
C TYR A 186 -16.29 -1.65 -5.00
N HIS A 187 -15.41 -2.63 -5.21
CA HIS A 187 -14.00 -2.35 -5.50
C HIS A 187 -13.80 -1.71 -6.87
N VAL A 188 -14.61 -2.05 -7.89
CA VAL A 188 -14.57 -1.41 -9.21
C VAL A 188 -14.83 0.09 -9.09
N VAL A 189 -15.94 0.46 -8.45
CA VAL A 189 -16.31 1.88 -8.28
C VAL A 189 -15.30 2.61 -7.42
N ARG A 190 -14.87 1.99 -6.31
CA ARG A 190 -13.84 2.54 -5.43
C ARG A 190 -12.58 2.93 -6.22
N LEU A 191 -11.99 1.97 -6.93
CA LEU A 191 -10.76 2.16 -7.71
C LEU A 191 -10.91 3.24 -8.80
N ALA A 192 -12.05 3.27 -9.48
CA ALA A 192 -12.28 4.24 -10.55
C ALA A 192 -12.40 5.68 -9.99
N THR A 193 -13.06 5.84 -8.84
CA THR A 193 -13.19 7.15 -8.18
C THR A 193 -11.93 7.60 -7.42
N GLU A 194 -11.10 6.67 -6.95
CA GLU A 194 -9.77 6.97 -6.40
C GLU A 194 -8.81 7.45 -7.50
N ALA A 195 -8.83 6.79 -8.67
CA ALA A 195 -8.05 7.22 -9.82
C ALA A 195 -8.44 8.64 -10.29
N GLU A 196 -9.72 8.96 -10.27
CA GLU A 196 -10.24 10.30 -10.59
C GLU A 196 -9.68 11.35 -9.64
N GLN A 197 -9.81 11.14 -8.32
CA GLN A 197 -9.26 12.04 -7.31
C GLN A 197 -7.76 12.28 -7.48
N LEU A 198 -6.99 11.21 -7.71
CA LEU A 198 -5.55 11.30 -7.92
C LEU A 198 -5.23 12.14 -9.17
N LEU A 199 -5.86 11.84 -10.31
CA LEU A 199 -5.59 12.56 -11.55
C LEU A 199 -6.01 14.03 -11.48
N GLU A 200 -7.08 14.36 -10.76
CA GLU A 200 -7.56 15.74 -10.60
C GLU A 200 -6.75 16.55 -9.58
N THR A 201 -6.42 15.96 -8.44
CA THR A 201 -5.94 16.69 -7.26
C THR A 201 -4.56 16.29 -6.78
N GLY A 202 -4.05 15.13 -7.21
CA GLY A 202 -2.83 14.52 -6.71
C GLY A 202 -2.90 14.04 -5.26
N THR A 203 -4.10 13.95 -4.68
CA THR A 203 -4.32 13.46 -3.33
C THR A 203 -5.54 12.53 -3.26
N LEU A 204 -5.75 11.92 -2.08
CA LEU A 204 -6.86 11.02 -1.81
C LEU A 204 -7.57 11.42 -0.53
N VAL A 205 -8.90 11.42 -0.60
CA VAL A 205 -9.80 11.46 0.56
C VAL A 205 -10.66 10.20 0.49
N LEU A 206 -10.25 9.16 1.23
CA LEU A 206 -10.77 7.80 1.05
C LEU A 206 -12.27 7.67 1.28
N ASP A 207 -12.85 8.49 2.16
CA ASP A 207 -14.27 8.42 2.50
C ASP A 207 -15.15 9.38 1.67
N GLN A 208 -14.57 10.11 0.70
CA GLN A 208 -15.28 11.07 -0.16
C GLN A 208 -16.47 10.41 -0.88
N ASN A 209 -16.27 9.20 -1.41
CA ASN A 209 -17.28 8.48 -2.20
C ASN A 209 -18.07 7.44 -1.38
N LYS A 210 -18.05 7.51 -0.04
CA LYS A 210 -18.70 6.53 0.84
C LYS A 210 -20.19 6.34 0.56
N GLY A 211 -20.89 7.36 0.08
CA GLY A 211 -22.31 7.27 -0.29
C GLY A 211 -22.57 6.25 -1.41
N MET A 212 -21.84 6.38 -2.53
CA MET A 212 -21.95 5.43 -3.65
C MET A 212 -21.56 4.01 -3.23
N LEU A 213 -20.48 3.92 -2.44
CA LEU A 213 -19.98 2.65 -1.95
C LEU A 213 -20.98 1.96 -1.00
N LYS A 214 -21.68 2.72 -0.15
CA LYS A 214 -22.77 2.22 0.70
C LYS A 214 -23.97 1.78 -0.13
N ALA A 215 -24.37 2.53 -1.14
CA ALA A 215 -25.47 2.18 -2.04
C ALA A 215 -25.25 0.82 -2.72
N ILE A 216 -24.03 0.56 -3.22
CA ILE A 216 -23.66 -0.75 -3.78
C ILE A 216 -23.76 -1.85 -2.71
N ARG A 217 -23.23 -1.61 -1.51
CA ARG A 217 -23.32 -2.56 -0.38
C ARG A 217 -24.73 -2.76 0.16
N ALA A 218 -25.65 -1.84 -0.08
CA ALA A 218 -27.06 -1.96 0.22
C ALA A 218 -27.83 -2.72 -0.88
N GLY A 219 -27.24 -2.87 -2.07
CA GLY A 219 -27.87 -3.50 -3.23
C GLY A 219 -28.78 -2.56 -4.01
N GLU A 220 -28.60 -1.24 -3.84
CA GLU A 220 -29.31 -0.21 -4.61
C GLU A 220 -28.81 -0.11 -6.06
N TRP A 221 -27.62 -0.66 -6.32
CA TRP A 221 -27.04 -0.76 -7.65
C TRP A 221 -27.19 -2.18 -8.19
N THR A 222 -27.50 -2.28 -9.47
CA THR A 222 -27.41 -3.53 -10.23
C THR A 222 -25.98 -3.75 -10.73
N GLU A 223 -25.67 -5.00 -11.11
CA GLU A 223 -24.39 -5.31 -11.77
C GLU A 223 -24.18 -4.45 -13.02
N GLU A 224 -25.23 -4.27 -13.82
CA GLU A 224 -25.19 -3.49 -15.06
C GLU A 224 -24.90 -2.02 -14.80
N GLN A 225 -25.46 -1.43 -13.74
CA GLN A 225 -25.16 -0.05 -13.35
C GLN A 225 -23.68 0.13 -12.97
N VAL A 226 -23.07 -0.84 -12.27
CA VAL A 226 -21.63 -0.80 -11.97
C VAL A 226 -20.79 -0.90 -13.25
N ARG A 227 -21.17 -1.78 -14.19
CA ARG A 227 -20.48 -1.93 -15.47
C ARG A 227 -20.54 -0.65 -16.28
N GLN A 228 -21.73 -0.09 -16.44
CA GLN A 228 -21.96 1.14 -17.18
C GLN A 228 -21.21 2.31 -16.54
N PHE A 229 -21.28 2.45 -15.20
CA PHE A 229 -20.52 3.45 -14.46
C PHE A 229 -19.02 3.35 -14.76
N PHE A 230 -18.44 2.14 -14.72
CA PHE A 230 -17.01 1.97 -14.99
C PHE A 230 -16.66 2.34 -16.44
N THR A 231 -17.49 1.93 -17.42
CA THR A 231 -17.29 2.30 -18.83
C THR A 231 -17.32 3.80 -19.06
N ASP A 232 -18.24 4.52 -18.41
CA ASP A 232 -18.32 5.98 -18.55
C ASP A 232 -17.19 6.69 -17.78
N LYS A 233 -16.87 6.20 -16.58
CA LYS A 233 -15.76 6.72 -15.77
C LYS A 233 -14.41 6.52 -16.46
N GLU A 234 -14.20 5.41 -17.15
CA GLU A 234 -12.97 5.14 -17.90
C GLU A 234 -12.72 6.19 -18.99
N LYS A 235 -13.74 6.54 -19.79
CA LYS A 235 -13.64 7.62 -20.80
C LYS A 235 -13.31 8.97 -20.17
N HIS A 236 -13.79 9.20 -18.95
CA HIS A 236 -13.46 10.41 -18.21
C HIS A 236 -12.02 10.39 -17.68
N LEU A 237 -11.58 9.26 -17.11
CA LEU A 237 -10.21 9.06 -16.62
C LEU A 237 -9.17 9.22 -17.73
N GLU A 238 -9.48 8.78 -18.95
CA GLU A 238 -8.61 8.97 -20.11
C GLU A 238 -8.35 10.47 -20.40
N LYS A 239 -9.42 11.28 -20.40
CA LYS A 239 -9.31 12.75 -20.56
C LYS A 239 -8.57 13.41 -19.40
N LEU A 240 -8.80 12.94 -18.17
CA LEU A 240 -8.09 13.42 -16.99
C LEU A 240 -6.60 13.06 -17.04
N TYR A 241 -6.25 11.86 -17.50
CA TYR A 241 -4.86 11.44 -17.64
C TYR A 241 -4.07 12.36 -18.58
N GLU A 242 -4.67 12.75 -19.70
CA GLU A 242 -4.08 13.70 -20.66
C GLU A 242 -3.88 15.10 -20.04
N THR A 243 -4.85 15.59 -19.28
CA THR A 243 -4.88 16.97 -18.75
C THR A 243 -4.31 17.14 -17.34
N SER A 244 -4.05 16.03 -16.63
CA SER A 244 -3.60 16.03 -15.25
C SER A 244 -2.23 16.70 -15.09
N LYS A 245 -2.06 17.38 -13.94
CA LYS A 245 -0.81 18.02 -13.52
C LYS A 245 0.11 17.09 -12.73
N LEU A 246 -0.31 15.85 -12.46
CA LEU A 246 0.56 14.85 -11.84
C LEU A 246 1.81 14.62 -12.71
N PRO A 247 2.96 14.31 -12.10
CA PRO A 247 4.15 13.93 -12.86
C PRO A 247 3.89 12.63 -13.64
N GLU A 248 4.53 12.46 -14.80
CA GLU A 248 4.36 11.25 -15.61
C GLU A 248 4.88 10.00 -14.88
N TYR A 249 6.04 10.15 -14.24
CA TYR A 249 6.76 9.11 -13.50
C TYR A 249 7.04 9.56 -12.06
N PRO A 250 7.20 8.61 -11.12
CA PRO A 250 7.59 8.97 -9.76
C PRO A 250 9.00 9.59 -9.74
N ASP A 251 9.23 10.53 -8.82
CA ASP A 251 10.59 11.01 -8.53
C ASP A 251 11.32 9.98 -7.68
N GLU A 252 11.90 8.98 -8.35
CA GLU A 252 12.59 7.85 -7.69
C GLU A 252 13.73 8.32 -6.78
N GLU A 253 14.45 9.38 -7.15
CA GLU A 253 15.55 9.91 -6.34
C GLU A 253 15.04 10.62 -5.07
N ALA A 254 13.94 11.39 -5.17
CA ALA A 254 13.30 11.98 -3.99
C ALA A 254 12.73 10.89 -3.05
N ILE A 255 12.08 9.86 -3.60
CA ILE A 255 11.53 8.74 -2.82
C ILE A 255 12.65 7.92 -2.16
N LYS A 256 13.76 7.68 -2.88
CA LYS A 256 14.96 7.03 -2.34
C LYS A 256 15.60 7.85 -1.24
N THR A 257 15.69 9.17 -1.40
CA THR A 257 16.19 10.09 -0.37
C THR A 257 15.30 10.01 0.88
N LEU A 258 13.98 10.02 0.71
CA LEU A 258 13.02 9.84 1.82
C LEU A 258 13.22 8.50 2.52
N LEU A 259 13.42 7.41 1.77
CA LEU A 259 13.68 6.08 2.32
C LEU A 259 14.96 6.07 3.16
N LEU A 260 16.06 6.62 2.63
CA LEU A 260 17.33 6.72 3.34
C LEU A 260 17.18 7.52 4.64
N ASN A 261 16.48 8.65 4.63
CA ASN A 261 16.20 9.43 5.84
C ASN A 261 15.42 8.60 6.89
N CYS A 262 14.47 7.77 6.46
CA CYS A 262 13.74 6.88 7.36
C CYS A 262 14.64 5.80 7.98
N LEU A 263 15.54 5.24 7.18
CA LEU A 263 16.51 4.24 7.63
C LEU A 263 17.55 4.85 8.57
N GLU A 264 18.00 6.09 8.33
CA GLU A 264 18.91 6.81 9.22
C GLU A 264 18.24 7.16 10.56
N GLU A 265 16.99 7.61 10.52
CA GLU A 265 16.23 7.90 11.74
C GLU A 265 16.05 6.64 12.61
N HIS A 266 15.94 5.45 12.00
CA HIS A 266 15.79 4.19 12.73
C HIS A 266 17.11 3.57 13.19
N TYR A 267 18.10 3.43 12.30
CA TYR A 267 19.38 2.76 12.60
C TYR A 267 20.45 3.70 13.16
N GLY A 268 20.23 5.02 13.12
CA GLY A 268 21.28 6.01 13.25
C GLY A 268 22.10 6.13 11.96
N ASN A 269 23.40 6.36 12.09
CA ASN A 269 24.27 6.65 10.94
C ASN A 269 24.36 5.48 9.92
N LEU A 270 24.23 5.79 8.62
CA LEU A 270 24.31 4.84 7.49
C LEU A 270 25.59 4.95 6.63
N ASN A 271 26.58 5.75 7.02
CA ASN A 271 27.81 6.00 6.25
C ASN A 271 28.58 4.72 5.88
N ASN A 272 28.46 3.66 6.68
CA ASN A 272 29.13 2.36 6.43
C ASN A 272 28.25 1.38 5.61
N CYS A 273 27.03 1.77 5.26
CA CYS A 273 26.03 0.91 4.61
C CYS A 273 25.65 1.41 3.22
N VAL A 274 25.67 2.73 3.02
CA VAL A 274 25.31 3.38 1.75
C VAL A 274 26.38 4.41 1.41
N ALA A 275 27.00 4.26 0.23
CA ALA A 275 27.79 5.34 -0.34
C ALA A 275 26.84 6.32 -1.02
N VAL A 276 26.49 7.42 -0.34
CA VAL A 276 25.76 8.52 -0.97
C VAL A 276 26.78 9.34 -1.76
N SER A 277 27.03 8.98 -3.02
CA SER A 277 27.85 9.83 -3.89
C SER A 277 27.08 11.09 -4.25
N SER A 278 27.71 12.25 -4.10
CA SER A 278 27.09 13.50 -4.56
C SER A 278 26.88 13.44 -6.08
N ARG A 279 25.88 14.16 -6.60
CA ARG A 279 25.64 14.26 -8.06
C ARG A 279 26.91 14.70 -8.82
N ALA A 280 27.74 15.53 -8.18
CA ALA A 280 29.04 15.93 -8.71
C ALA A 280 30.03 14.76 -8.77
N GLU A 281 30.11 13.93 -7.74
CA GLU A 281 30.97 12.73 -7.73
C GLU A 281 30.51 11.67 -8.74
N GLU A 282 29.20 11.49 -8.92
CA GLU A 282 28.67 10.59 -9.95
C GLU A 282 28.99 11.08 -11.37
N LEU A 283 28.82 12.38 -11.62
CA LEU A 283 29.22 13.01 -12.87
C LEU A 283 30.72 12.85 -13.12
N VAL A 284 31.56 13.07 -12.11
CA VAL A 284 33.01 12.88 -12.21
C VAL A 284 33.35 11.40 -12.49
N LYS A 285 32.73 10.44 -11.81
CA LYS A 285 32.92 9.01 -12.09
C LYS A 285 32.51 8.65 -13.51
N ARG A 286 31.38 9.18 -13.98
CA ARG A 286 30.87 8.92 -15.34
C ARG A 286 31.74 9.54 -16.42
N ILE A 287 32.27 10.75 -16.17
CA ILE A 287 33.24 11.41 -17.05
C ILE A 287 34.53 10.59 -17.10
N LYS A 288 35.07 10.15 -15.95
CA LYS A 288 36.27 9.30 -15.90
C LYS A 288 36.10 8.00 -16.68
N PHE A 289 34.97 7.31 -16.48
CA PHE A 289 34.66 6.08 -17.22
C PHE A 289 34.57 6.32 -18.74
N LEU A 290 33.99 7.45 -19.19
CA LEU A 290 33.93 7.80 -20.61
C LEU A 290 35.31 8.12 -21.21
N ILE A 291 36.20 8.75 -20.44
CA ILE A 291 37.59 9.04 -20.84
C ILE A 291 38.36 7.71 -21.00
N GLU A 292 38.29 6.85 -19.98
CA GLU A 292 38.98 5.55 -19.95
C GLU A 292 38.48 4.60 -21.05
N SER A 293 37.16 4.54 -21.29
CA SER A 293 36.56 3.69 -22.33
C SER A 293 36.82 4.16 -23.77
N LYS A 294 37.18 5.44 -23.96
CA LYS A 294 37.51 6.02 -25.27
C LYS A 294 39.02 6.22 -25.51
N GLY A 295 39.86 5.78 -24.58
CA GLY A 295 41.32 5.74 -24.76
C GLY A 295 41.98 7.12 -24.82
N TYR A 296 41.50 8.07 -24.04
CA TYR A 296 42.17 9.35 -23.79
C TYR A 296 43.02 9.30 -22.52
#